data_AF-A0A264Y6C3-F1
#
_entry.id   AF-A0A264Y6C3-F1
#
_cell.length_a   1.000
_cell.length_b   1.000
_cell.length_c   1.000
_cell.angle_alpha   90.00
_cell.angle_beta   90.00
_cell.angle_gamma   90.00
#
_symmetry.space_group_name_H-M   'P 1'
#
loop_
_entity.id
_entity.type
_entity.pdbx_description
1 polymer ?
#
loop_
_entity_poly.entity_id
_entity_poly.type
_entity_poly.pdbx_seq_one_letter_code
_entity_poly.pdbx_strand_id
1 'polypeptide(L)'
;MSAPSFADNNLPLRRQLAKLYAEAELPGLSSIISSQPEGTLYKDLNHYFEGCYASSDGYIYDYLGDGYVSDIVEDSEGNLYIKNPFGFLNMDAEIWVKATKAGDGKYNVELPQAVYDNTGGSDPILYAWRYLKDDSENYATKDAKSQVVSFELRGDSLVKVGDSNAFIGLGAADGYFYGYGDTVSIYNKIKDAAPIPADISKAVDYKVTYNDATNTSTGKDISVVFEGNEVFFCGLDDTQPDLWFSGTIEGDRLMLKKWQYMGVDRNNKTYALGQPSHMYLYPFGWGNFTDETGNEKYGLYEVESPSLAYDAATKTFSTDELTLAINRGHHYYPFVYYTKPKFVPASAAGVESLEAEEEGVDTYTDLAGRRVERPTKGVYVRTVKTKDGKVKTDKMVMAR
;
A
#
# COMPACT_ATOMS: atom_id res chain seq x y z
N MET A 1 13.33 -10.26 -5.82
CA MET A 1 13.59 -10.95 -4.54
C MET A 1 12.26 -11.50 -4.06
N SER A 2 12.13 -12.81 -3.99
CA SER A 2 10.89 -13.48 -3.57
C SER A 2 10.66 -13.25 -2.07
N ALA A 3 9.53 -12.63 -1.72
CA ALA A 3 9.09 -12.53 -0.34
C ALA A 3 8.86 -13.94 0.24
N PRO A 4 9.27 -14.21 1.49
CA PRO A 4 9.02 -15.50 2.12
C PRO A 4 7.51 -15.70 2.31
N SER A 5 7.04 -16.94 2.13
CA SER A 5 5.66 -17.33 2.41
C SER A 5 5.42 -17.31 3.92
N PHE A 6 4.66 -16.32 4.38
CA PHE A 6 4.17 -16.21 5.75
C PHE A 6 2.86 -16.99 5.88
N ALA A 7 2.96 -18.30 6.10
CA ALA A 7 1.83 -19.14 6.50
C ALA A 7 2.15 -19.71 7.88
N ASP A 8 1.17 -19.62 8.79
CA ASP A 8 1.18 -19.90 10.23
C ASP A 8 1.44 -18.66 11.10
N ASN A 9 0.38 -18.17 11.76
CA ASN A 9 0.26 -17.06 12.72
C ASN A 9 1.46 -16.11 12.84
N ASN A 10 1.28 -14.82 12.50
CA ASN A 10 2.29 -13.75 12.63
C ASN A 10 2.80 -13.49 14.08
N LEU A 11 2.56 -14.39 15.03
CA LEU A 11 3.05 -14.29 16.39
C LEU A 11 4.45 -14.89 16.50
N PRO A 12 5.45 -14.14 16.99
CA PRO A 12 6.77 -14.69 17.22
C PRO A 12 6.73 -15.77 18.31
N LEU A 13 7.57 -16.80 18.16
CA LEU A 13 7.78 -17.80 19.21
C LEU A 13 8.40 -17.13 20.44
N ARG A 14 7.81 -17.40 21.60
CA ARG A 14 8.26 -16.88 22.88
C ARG A 14 9.67 -17.39 23.20
N ARG A 15 10.64 -16.49 23.36
CA ARG A 15 12.07 -16.84 23.60
C ARG A 15 12.38 -17.25 25.04
N GLN A 16 11.55 -16.86 26.02
CA GLN A 16 11.71 -17.21 27.44
C GLN A 16 10.50 -17.98 27.94
N LEU A 17 10.72 -19.10 28.65
CA LEU A 17 9.64 -19.88 29.25
C LEU A 17 8.82 -19.04 30.23
N ALA A 18 7.50 -19.21 30.22
CA ALA A 18 6.59 -18.56 31.15
C ALA A 18 7.03 -18.79 32.60
N LYS A 19 7.13 -17.71 33.38
CA LYS A 19 7.26 -17.82 34.82
C LYS A 19 5.85 -17.74 35.40
N LEU A 20 5.43 -18.83 36.05
CA LEU A 20 4.16 -18.87 36.77
C LEU A 20 4.20 -17.86 37.92
N TYR A 21 3.56 -16.72 37.72
CA TYR A 21 3.24 -15.78 38.78
C TYR A 21 1.72 -15.72 38.92
N ALA A 22 1.24 -15.78 40.16
CA ALA A 22 -0.17 -15.57 40.47
C ALA A 22 -0.44 -14.06 40.41
N GLU A 23 -0.88 -13.58 39.25
CA GLU A 23 -1.55 -12.29 39.11
C GLU A 23 -3.06 -12.47 39.25
N ALA A 24 -3.80 -11.38 39.46
CA ALA A 24 -5.26 -11.36 39.62
C ALA A 24 -5.98 -12.20 38.54
N GLU A 25 -7.21 -12.67 38.82
CA GLU A 25 -8.01 -13.41 37.82
C GLU A 25 -8.10 -12.63 36.51
N LEU A 26 -7.32 -13.06 35.51
CA LEU A 26 -7.30 -12.46 34.19
C LEU A 26 -8.60 -12.77 33.45
N PRO A 27 -9.07 -11.90 32.54
CA PRO A 27 -10.23 -12.19 31.71
C PRO A 27 -10.03 -13.50 30.93
N GLY A 28 -10.98 -14.43 31.06
CA GLY A 28 -10.92 -15.72 30.37
C GLY A 28 -11.38 -15.66 28.90
N LEU A 29 -11.29 -16.79 28.18
CA LEU A 29 -11.70 -16.92 26.78
C LEU A 29 -13.10 -16.36 26.47
N SER A 30 -14.06 -16.54 27.38
CA SER A 30 -15.44 -16.07 27.20
C SER A 30 -15.59 -14.55 27.19
N SER A 31 -14.54 -13.81 27.56
CA SER A 31 -14.52 -12.34 27.53
C SER A 31 -13.98 -11.77 26.21
N ILE A 32 -13.41 -12.62 25.34
CA ILE A 32 -12.89 -12.19 24.04
C ILE A 32 -14.04 -11.70 23.17
N ILE A 33 -13.87 -10.50 22.61
CA ILE A 33 -14.79 -9.92 21.64
C ILE A 33 -14.28 -10.30 20.25
N SER A 34 -14.72 -11.45 19.74
CA SER A 34 -14.23 -12.06 18.50
C SER A 34 -15.15 -11.84 17.28
N SER A 35 -16.13 -10.94 17.43
CA SER A 35 -17.04 -10.54 16.36
C SER A 35 -17.44 -9.09 16.55
N GLN A 36 -17.81 -8.41 15.46
CA GLN A 36 -18.29 -7.04 15.50
C GLN A 36 -19.38 -6.84 16.59
N PRO A 37 -19.14 -5.95 17.57
CA PRO A 37 -20.13 -5.62 18.60
C PRO A 37 -21.40 -4.99 18.03
N GLU A 38 -22.50 -5.07 18.78
CA GLU A 38 -23.73 -4.35 18.44
C GLU A 38 -23.56 -2.84 18.68
N GLY A 39 -24.01 -2.02 17.73
CA GLY A 39 -23.96 -0.56 17.86
C GLY A 39 -23.87 0.17 16.52
N THR A 40 -23.51 1.45 16.59
CA THR A 40 -23.25 2.28 15.42
C THR A 40 -21.84 1.99 14.91
N LEU A 41 -21.74 1.46 13.69
CA LEU A 41 -20.46 1.16 13.05
C LEU A 41 -19.89 2.40 12.33
N TYR A 42 -18.70 2.82 12.76
CA TYR A 42 -17.82 3.75 12.06
C TYR A 42 -16.80 2.92 11.28
N LYS A 43 -17.14 2.67 10.01
CA LYS A 43 -16.40 1.78 9.14
C LYS A 43 -15.29 2.51 8.38
N ASP A 44 -14.23 1.77 8.04
CA ASP A 44 -13.16 2.20 7.15
C ASP A 44 -12.51 3.52 7.61
N LEU A 45 -12.23 3.60 8.89
CA LEU A 45 -11.44 4.68 9.47
C LEU A 45 -9.97 4.47 9.11
N ASN A 46 -9.29 5.57 8.83
CA ASN A 46 -7.84 5.56 8.78
C ASN A 46 -7.31 5.35 10.19
N HIS A 47 -6.44 4.37 10.33
CA HIS A 47 -5.64 4.12 11.52
C HIS A 47 -4.21 4.58 11.24
N TYR A 48 -3.89 5.79 11.70
CA TYR A 48 -2.51 6.23 11.80
C TYR A 48 -1.94 5.75 13.12
N PHE A 49 -0.76 5.14 13.08
CA PHE A 49 -0.05 4.74 14.28
C PHE A 49 1.46 4.91 14.15
N GLU A 50 2.08 5.19 15.28
CA GLU A 50 3.50 4.93 15.51
C GLU A 50 3.56 3.85 16.58
N GLY A 51 4.44 2.88 16.41
CA GLY A 51 4.44 1.72 17.28
C GLY A 51 5.55 0.78 16.94
N CYS A 52 5.29 -0.50 17.12
CA CYS A 52 6.28 -1.53 16.88
C CYS A 52 5.69 -2.81 16.32
N TYR A 53 6.57 -3.59 15.70
CA TYR A 53 6.28 -4.94 15.26
C TYR A 53 7.45 -5.87 15.54
N ALA A 54 7.14 -7.14 15.79
CA ALA A 54 8.13 -8.21 15.79
C ALA A 54 8.43 -8.65 14.35
N SER A 55 9.71 -8.65 14.00
CA SER A 55 10.21 -9.12 12.70
C SER A 55 10.58 -10.60 12.74
N SER A 56 10.74 -11.22 11.57
CA SER A 56 11.15 -12.63 11.43
C SER A 56 12.58 -12.93 11.93
N ASP A 57 13.43 -11.91 12.07
CA ASP A 57 14.73 -12.03 12.74
C ASP A 57 14.61 -12.09 14.28
N GLY A 58 13.39 -11.92 14.79
CA GLY A 58 12.99 -11.91 16.18
C GLY A 58 13.49 -10.72 16.98
N TYR A 59 13.76 -9.59 16.31
CA TYR A 59 13.87 -8.28 16.92
C TYR A 59 12.54 -7.51 16.79
N ILE A 60 12.37 -6.50 17.65
CA ILE A 60 11.24 -5.58 17.62
C ILE A 60 11.73 -4.27 17.02
N TYR A 61 11.02 -3.75 16.03
CA TYR A 61 11.37 -2.52 15.33
C TYR A 61 10.28 -1.47 15.51
N ASP A 62 10.70 -0.21 15.60
CA ASP A 62 9.80 0.92 15.46
C ASP A 62 9.19 0.93 14.04
N TYR A 63 7.90 1.26 13.96
CA TYR A 63 7.19 1.38 12.70
C TYR A 63 6.18 2.52 12.75
N LEU A 64 6.03 3.18 11.60
CA LEU A 64 4.99 4.17 11.35
C LEU A 64 4.07 3.62 10.28
N GLY A 65 2.79 3.47 10.62
CA GLY A 65 1.74 3.06 9.71
C GLY A 65 0.77 4.19 9.46
N ASP A 66 0.50 4.47 8.19
CA ASP A 66 -0.56 5.36 7.73
C ASP A 66 -1.33 4.66 6.60
N GLY A 67 -2.62 4.99 6.47
CA GLY A 67 -3.50 4.34 5.52
C GLY A 67 -3.99 2.96 5.96
N TYR A 68 -3.70 2.50 7.18
CA TYR A 68 -4.27 1.25 7.68
C TYR A 68 -5.76 1.42 7.96
N VAL A 69 -6.53 0.36 7.77
CA VAL A 69 -7.98 0.43 7.98
C VAL A 69 -8.33 -0.14 9.35
N SER A 70 -9.15 0.59 10.10
CA SER A 70 -9.79 0.10 11.32
C SER A 70 -11.27 0.50 11.34
N ASP A 71 -12.03 -0.21 12.17
CA ASP A 71 -13.44 0.07 12.42
C ASP A 71 -13.63 0.38 13.91
N ILE A 72 -14.59 1.23 14.22
CA ILE A 72 -15.04 1.49 15.60
C ILE A 72 -16.53 1.25 15.69
N VAL A 73 -17.00 0.60 16.75
CA VAL A 73 -18.43 0.50 17.08
C VAL A 73 -18.72 1.34 18.32
N GLU A 74 -19.76 2.16 18.31
CA GLU A 74 -20.30 2.83 19.51
C GLU A 74 -21.58 2.12 19.96
N ASP A 75 -21.61 1.63 21.21
CA ASP A 75 -22.81 1.02 21.78
C ASP A 75 -23.85 2.05 22.27
N SER A 76 -24.99 1.56 22.74
CA SER A 76 -26.09 2.41 23.22
C SER A 76 -25.76 3.23 24.48
N GLU A 77 -24.70 2.87 25.22
CA GLU A 77 -24.19 3.61 26.37
C GLU A 77 -23.12 4.63 25.97
N GLY A 78 -22.71 4.62 24.70
CA GLY A 78 -21.67 5.46 24.14
C GLY A 78 -20.26 4.95 24.44
N ASN A 79 -20.07 3.68 24.82
CA ASN A 79 -18.74 3.07 24.86
C ASN A 79 -18.29 2.74 23.45
N LEU A 80 -16.97 2.72 23.23
CA LEU A 80 -16.38 2.38 21.95
C LEU A 80 -15.79 0.98 21.97
N TYR A 81 -15.84 0.31 20.83
CA TYR A 81 -15.11 -0.91 20.56
C TYR A 81 -14.19 -0.64 19.38
N ILE A 82 -12.89 -0.72 19.61
CA ILE A 82 -11.86 -0.38 18.62
C ILE A 82 -11.35 -1.67 18.00
N LYS A 83 -11.45 -1.79 16.68
CA LYS A 83 -10.95 -2.97 15.95
C LYS A 83 -9.43 -2.90 15.83
N ASN A 84 -8.76 -3.97 16.24
CA ASN A 84 -7.33 -4.19 16.14
C ASN A 84 -6.49 -2.97 16.60
N PRO A 85 -6.32 -2.76 17.92
CA PRO A 85 -5.53 -1.64 18.46
C PRO A 85 -4.01 -1.85 18.33
N PHE A 86 -3.59 -2.76 17.45
CA PHE A 86 -2.19 -3.11 17.18
C PHE A 86 -1.97 -2.95 15.67
N GLY A 87 -1.68 -1.74 15.21
CA GLY A 87 -1.84 -1.33 13.82
C GLY A 87 -1.07 -2.18 12.81
N PHE A 88 0.12 -2.68 13.16
CA PHE A 88 0.90 -3.55 12.27
C PHE A 88 0.53 -5.04 12.36
N LEU A 89 -0.19 -5.45 13.41
CA LEU A 89 -0.52 -6.85 13.62
C LEU A 89 -1.58 -7.30 12.61
N ASN A 90 -1.26 -8.32 11.81
CA ASN A 90 -2.27 -9.05 11.06
C ASN A 90 -2.48 -10.45 11.63
N MET A 91 -3.72 -10.75 11.99
CA MET A 91 -4.16 -12.08 12.40
C MET A 91 -5.43 -12.41 11.63
N ASP A 92 -5.64 -13.69 11.32
CA ASP A 92 -6.87 -14.19 10.71
C ASP A 92 -7.99 -14.29 11.77
N ALA A 93 -8.25 -13.19 12.47
CA ALA A 93 -9.27 -13.06 13.51
C ALA A 93 -9.69 -11.61 13.70
N GLU A 94 -10.95 -11.42 14.11
CA GLU A 94 -11.43 -10.13 14.55
C GLU A 94 -11.00 -9.87 15.99
N ILE A 95 -10.15 -8.86 16.16
CA ILE A 95 -9.70 -8.41 17.48
C ILE A 95 -10.40 -7.09 17.80
N TRP A 96 -11.03 -7.02 18.97
CA TRP A 96 -11.66 -5.80 19.46
C TRP A 96 -11.26 -5.53 20.91
N VAL A 97 -11.06 -4.25 21.24
CA VAL A 97 -10.92 -3.79 22.63
C VAL A 97 -12.02 -2.79 22.97
N LYS A 98 -12.56 -2.89 24.18
CA LYS A 98 -13.58 -1.95 24.68
C LYS A 98 -12.92 -0.75 25.34
N ALA A 99 -13.37 0.45 25.00
CA ALA A 99 -13.07 1.71 25.65
C ALA A 99 -14.35 2.28 26.29
N THR A 100 -14.35 2.42 27.61
CA THR A 100 -15.49 2.94 28.37
C THR A 100 -15.52 4.46 28.31
N LYS A 101 -16.70 5.04 28.12
CA LYS A 101 -16.87 6.50 28.10
C LYS A 101 -16.60 7.10 29.48
N ALA A 102 -15.68 8.06 29.55
CA ALA A 102 -15.26 8.72 30.79
C ALA A 102 -15.78 10.17 30.94
N GLY A 103 -16.59 10.65 29.99
CA GLY A 103 -17.13 12.03 29.96
C GLY A 103 -16.29 12.97 29.08
N ASP A 104 -16.85 14.11 28.65
CA ASP A 104 -16.17 15.16 27.87
C ASP A 104 -15.39 14.65 26.62
N GLY A 105 -15.96 13.67 25.91
CA GLY A 105 -15.31 13.06 24.74
C GLY A 105 -14.10 12.18 25.07
N LYS A 106 -13.90 11.82 26.34
CA LYS A 106 -12.83 10.94 26.81
C LYS A 106 -13.30 9.51 26.92
N TYR A 107 -12.40 8.59 26.61
CA TYR A 107 -12.62 7.15 26.65
C TYR A 107 -11.43 6.47 27.30
N ASN A 108 -11.69 5.48 28.15
CA ASN A 108 -10.66 4.71 28.84
C ASN A 108 -10.73 3.26 28.43
N VAL A 109 -9.63 2.73 27.90
CA VAL A 109 -9.41 1.29 27.74
C VAL A 109 -8.83 0.78 29.06
N GLU A 110 -9.68 0.09 29.81
CA GLU A 110 -9.29 -0.62 31.03
C GLU A 110 -8.67 -1.97 30.65
N LEU A 111 -7.42 -2.22 31.06
CA LEU A 111 -6.63 -3.40 30.71
C LEU A 111 -6.28 -4.22 31.96
N PRO A 112 -5.96 -5.52 31.84
CA PRO A 112 -5.92 -6.30 30.60
C PRO A 112 -7.30 -6.62 30.02
N GLN A 113 -7.38 -6.83 28.70
CA GLN A 113 -8.51 -7.46 28.03
C GLN A 113 -8.01 -8.69 27.25
N ALA A 114 -8.70 -9.82 27.35
CA ALA A 114 -8.40 -10.96 26.48
C ALA A 114 -8.84 -10.64 25.06
N VAL A 115 -7.95 -10.85 24.08
CA VAL A 115 -8.16 -10.39 22.70
C VAL A 115 -8.07 -11.50 21.66
N TYR A 116 -7.44 -12.63 21.99
CA TYR A 116 -7.25 -13.69 21.01
C TYR A 116 -7.16 -15.07 21.67
N ASP A 117 -7.91 -16.03 21.11
CA ASP A 117 -7.84 -17.45 21.44
C ASP A 117 -6.68 -18.07 20.66
N ASN A 118 -5.58 -18.32 21.35
CA ASN A 118 -4.35 -18.88 20.77
C ASN A 118 -4.25 -20.38 21.08
N THR A 119 -5.36 -21.10 20.94
CA THR A 119 -5.41 -22.56 21.15
C THR A 119 -4.29 -23.25 20.36
N GLY A 120 -3.48 -24.05 21.08
CA GLY A 120 -2.33 -24.75 20.51
C GLY A 120 -1.01 -23.96 20.53
N GLY A 121 -1.03 -22.68 20.86
CA GLY A 121 0.15 -21.86 21.11
C GLY A 121 0.76 -22.04 22.50
N SER A 122 1.94 -21.45 22.73
CA SER A 122 2.61 -21.48 24.04
C SER A 122 1.84 -20.77 25.15
N ASP A 123 1.07 -19.74 24.76
CA ASP A 123 0.21 -18.97 25.64
C ASP A 123 -1.21 -19.07 25.06
N PRO A 124 -2.14 -19.81 25.69
CA PRO A 124 -3.42 -20.18 25.08
C PRO A 124 -4.41 -19.00 24.94
N ILE A 125 -4.18 -17.91 25.66
CA ILE A 125 -4.95 -16.68 25.58
C ILE A 125 -3.96 -15.53 25.48
N LEU A 126 -4.17 -14.64 24.52
CA LEU A 126 -3.43 -13.38 24.43
C LEU A 126 -4.29 -12.22 24.89
N TYR A 127 -3.60 -11.18 25.36
CA TYR A 127 -4.20 -10.05 26.04
C TYR A 127 -3.69 -8.74 25.44
N ALA A 128 -4.56 -7.73 25.40
CA ALA A 128 -4.13 -6.35 25.36
C ALA A 128 -3.70 -5.92 26.77
N TRP A 129 -2.53 -5.30 26.89
CA TRP A 129 -2.00 -4.74 28.13
C TRP A 129 -1.52 -3.32 27.92
N ARG A 130 -1.47 -2.53 29.00
CA ARG A 130 -0.73 -1.27 29.01
C ARG A 130 0.74 -1.56 29.27
N TYR A 131 1.56 -1.22 28.29
CA TYR A 131 3.01 -1.28 28.35
C TYR A 131 3.61 0.14 28.42
N LEU A 132 4.83 0.24 28.96
CA LEU A 132 5.68 1.42 28.84
C LEU A 132 6.83 1.08 27.90
N LYS A 133 7.02 1.88 26.85
CA LYS A 133 8.19 1.77 25.98
C LYS A 133 9.45 2.02 26.81
N ASP A 134 10.42 1.14 26.65
CA ASP A 134 11.74 1.27 27.23
C ASP A 134 12.81 1.08 26.14
N ASP A 135 13.94 1.75 26.28
CA ASP A 135 15.06 1.61 25.32
C ASP A 135 15.85 0.31 25.53
N SER A 136 15.24 -0.70 26.16
CA SER A 136 15.89 -2.00 26.42
C SER A 136 15.73 -2.95 25.24
N GLU A 137 16.45 -4.07 25.28
CA GLU A 137 16.31 -5.13 24.26
C GLU A 137 14.90 -5.76 24.21
N ASN A 138 14.07 -5.59 25.25
CA ASN A 138 12.69 -6.08 25.28
C ASN A 138 11.69 -5.07 24.70
N TYR A 139 12.14 -3.87 24.31
CA TYR A 139 11.36 -2.75 23.77
C TYR A 139 10.33 -2.12 24.72
N ALA A 140 9.66 -2.92 25.56
CA ALA A 140 8.69 -2.44 26.51
C ALA A 140 8.48 -3.38 27.70
N THR A 141 8.01 -2.79 28.80
CA THR A 141 7.68 -3.49 30.05
C THR A 141 6.25 -3.20 30.47
N LYS A 142 5.58 -4.21 31.04
CA LYS A 142 4.18 -4.06 31.51
C LYS A 142 4.12 -2.97 32.58
N ASP A 143 3.18 -2.05 32.45
CA ASP A 143 3.05 -0.95 33.41
C ASP A 143 2.46 -1.45 34.75
N ALA A 144 3.31 -1.53 35.77
CA ALA A 144 2.91 -1.94 37.12
C ALA A 144 2.08 -0.89 37.88
N LYS A 145 2.04 0.37 37.42
CA LYS A 145 1.38 1.47 38.12
C LYS A 145 -0.07 1.68 37.68
N SER A 146 -0.37 1.43 36.40
CA SER A 146 -1.72 1.60 35.87
C SER A 146 -1.91 0.78 34.61
N GLN A 147 -3.14 0.31 34.40
CA GLN A 147 -3.55 -0.43 33.21
C GLN A 147 -4.65 0.30 32.43
N VAL A 148 -4.63 1.65 32.44
CA VAL A 148 -5.59 2.47 31.69
C VAL A 148 -4.90 3.22 30.56
N VAL A 149 -5.35 3.02 29.34
CA VAL A 149 -4.97 3.87 28.19
C VAL A 149 -6.17 4.74 27.81
N SER A 150 -5.95 6.04 27.70
CA SER A 150 -7.02 7.01 27.43
C SER A 150 -7.00 7.51 26.00
N PHE A 151 -8.18 7.80 25.47
CA PHE A 151 -8.42 8.43 24.19
C PHE A 151 -9.31 9.66 24.35
N GLU A 152 -9.15 10.63 23.46
CA GLU A 152 -9.99 11.81 23.34
C GLU A 152 -10.54 11.91 21.92
N LEU A 153 -11.85 12.13 21.82
CA LEU A 153 -12.50 12.51 20.57
C LEU A 153 -12.21 13.99 20.30
N ARG A 154 -11.44 14.26 19.26
CA ARG A 154 -11.04 15.59 18.81
C ARG A 154 -11.60 15.83 17.42
N GLY A 155 -12.74 16.53 17.37
CA GLY A 155 -13.51 16.65 16.13
C GLY A 155 -14.03 15.27 15.70
N ASP A 156 -13.60 14.80 14.53
CA ASP A 156 -13.95 13.49 13.98
C ASP A 156 -12.84 12.45 14.11
N SER A 157 -11.87 12.69 14.98
CA SER A 157 -10.73 11.79 15.22
C SER A 157 -10.70 11.31 16.66
N LEU A 158 -10.60 10.00 16.87
CA LEU A 158 -10.29 9.41 18.17
C LEU A 158 -8.77 9.32 18.32
N VAL A 159 -8.22 10.03 19.30
CA VAL A 159 -6.77 10.22 19.47
C VAL A 159 -6.35 9.65 20.81
N LYS A 160 -5.33 8.78 20.83
CA LYS A 160 -4.69 8.34 22.08
C LYS A 160 -4.07 9.54 22.80
N VAL A 161 -4.26 9.62 24.12
CA VAL A 161 -3.74 10.71 24.96
C VAL A 161 -3.07 10.17 26.22
N GLY A 162 -2.41 11.06 26.97
CA GLY A 162 -1.71 10.73 28.20
C GLY A 162 -0.21 10.55 28.00
N ASP A 163 0.39 9.64 28.76
CA ASP A 163 1.82 9.33 28.68
C ASP A 163 2.20 8.83 27.28
N SER A 164 3.16 9.51 26.63
CA SER A 164 3.63 9.17 25.29
C SER A 164 4.38 7.84 25.23
N ASN A 165 4.94 7.39 26.36
CA ASN A 165 5.62 6.11 26.44
C ASN A 165 4.65 4.97 26.76
N ALA A 166 3.44 5.26 27.25
CA ALA A 166 2.47 4.24 27.59
C ALA A 166 1.60 3.86 26.39
N PHE A 167 1.36 2.58 26.15
CA PHE A 167 0.65 2.12 24.97
C PHE A 167 -0.10 0.80 25.16
N ILE A 168 -1.04 0.51 24.25
CA ILE A 168 -1.71 -0.79 24.20
C ILE A 168 -0.82 -1.73 23.39
N GLY A 169 -0.39 -2.83 24.01
CA GLY A 169 0.44 -3.84 23.35
C GLY A 169 -0.09 -5.25 23.58
N LEU A 170 0.24 -6.15 22.65
CA LEU A 170 -0.13 -7.55 22.69
C LEU A 170 0.80 -8.31 23.66
N GLY A 171 0.22 -9.03 24.62
CA GLY A 171 0.96 -9.72 25.65
C GLY A 171 0.38 -11.06 26.09
N ALA A 172 1.23 -11.85 26.75
CA ALA A 172 0.85 -13.10 27.41
C ALA A 172 0.22 -12.84 28.79
N ALA A 173 -0.28 -13.91 29.42
CA ALA A 173 -0.85 -13.87 30.76
C ALA A 173 0.15 -13.37 31.83
N ASP A 174 1.44 -13.70 31.70
CA ASP A 174 2.47 -13.24 32.63
C ASP A 174 3.05 -11.85 32.28
N GLY A 175 2.44 -11.15 31.32
CA GLY A 175 2.85 -9.83 30.87
C GLY A 175 3.99 -9.81 29.86
N TYR A 176 4.45 -10.96 29.36
CA TYR A 176 5.43 -11.01 28.25
C TYR A 176 4.89 -10.26 27.03
N PHE A 177 5.69 -9.36 26.47
CA PHE A 177 5.32 -8.55 25.31
C PHE A 177 5.64 -9.25 23.99
N TYR A 178 4.67 -9.34 23.07
CA TYR A 178 4.84 -10.00 21.78
C TYR A 178 5.43 -9.11 20.68
N GLY A 179 5.73 -7.85 20.98
CA GLY A 179 6.35 -6.94 20.01
C GLY A 179 5.36 -6.23 19.09
N TYR A 180 4.06 -6.24 19.39
CA TYR A 180 3.04 -5.52 18.62
C TYR A 180 2.30 -4.53 19.52
N GLY A 181 2.29 -3.26 19.15
CA GLY A 181 1.54 -2.23 19.88
C GLY A 181 1.85 -0.81 19.39
N ASP A 182 0.93 0.10 19.71
CA ASP A 182 0.87 1.44 19.10
C ASP A 182 1.10 2.53 20.15
N THR A 183 2.28 3.16 20.14
CA THR A 183 2.64 4.27 21.02
C THR A 183 1.90 5.55 20.67
N VAL A 184 1.55 5.73 19.41
CA VAL A 184 0.60 6.72 18.91
C VAL A 184 -0.51 5.97 18.19
N SER A 185 -1.77 6.32 18.46
CA SER A 185 -2.92 5.78 17.73
C SER A 185 -3.91 6.89 17.45
N ILE A 186 -4.26 7.06 16.17
CA ILE A 186 -5.23 8.03 15.70
C ILE A 186 -6.16 7.31 14.73
N TYR A 187 -7.46 7.34 15.04
CA TYR A 187 -8.51 6.83 14.17
C TYR A 187 -9.30 8.01 13.64
N ASN A 188 -9.33 8.19 12.32
CA ASN A 188 -10.01 9.33 11.71
C ASN A 188 -10.77 8.94 10.45
N LYS A 189 -11.85 9.66 10.17
CA LYS A 189 -12.63 9.45 8.96
C LYS A 189 -11.88 9.97 7.73
N ILE A 190 -11.85 9.18 6.67
CA ILE A 190 -11.50 9.68 5.33
C ILE A 190 -12.70 10.47 4.78
N LYS A 191 -12.48 11.75 4.49
CA LYS A 191 -13.52 12.69 4.03
C LYS A 191 -13.64 12.74 2.51
N ASP A 192 -12.55 12.45 1.81
CA ASP A 192 -12.56 12.37 0.35
C ASP A 192 -13.37 11.15 -0.09
N ALA A 193 -14.18 11.32 -1.15
CA ALA A 193 -14.83 10.22 -1.82
C ALA A 193 -13.90 9.68 -2.92
N ALA A 194 -13.85 8.35 -3.07
CA ALA A 194 -13.23 7.74 -4.22
C ALA A 194 -13.99 8.17 -5.50
N PRO A 195 -13.29 8.60 -6.56
CA PRO A 195 -13.96 8.95 -7.81
C PRO A 195 -14.51 7.68 -8.44
N ILE A 196 -15.75 7.68 -8.90
CA ILE A 196 -16.36 6.56 -9.64
C ILE A 196 -17.19 7.20 -10.77
N PRO A 197 -17.05 6.76 -12.03
CA PRO A 197 -17.86 7.29 -13.11
C PRO A 197 -19.35 6.96 -12.89
N ALA A 198 -20.25 7.86 -13.30
CA ALA A 198 -21.69 7.65 -13.17
C ALA A 198 -22.19 6.47 -14.02
N ASP A 199 -21.51 6.19 -15.14
CA ASP A 199 -21.84 5.08 -16.04
C ASP A 199 -20.60 4.29 -16.46
N ILE A 200 -20.23 3.30 -15.63
CA ILE A 200 -19.11 2.37 -15.89
C ILE A 200 -19.27 1.62 -17.22
N SER A 201 -20.50 1.45 -17.74
CA SER A 201 -20.72 0.73 -19.01
C SER A 201 -20.16 1.45 -20.23
N LYS A 202 -19.80 2.74 -20.10
CA LYS A 202 -19.12 3.55 -21.12
C LYS A 202 -17.61 3.36 -21.14
N ALA A 203 -17.07 2.45 -20.32
CA ALA A 203 -15.65 2.16 -20.28
C ALA A 203 -15.14 1.76 -21.66
N VAL A 204 -14.00 2.34 -22.02
CA VAL A 204 -13.23 2.01 -23.22
C VAL A 204 -11.84 1.56 -22.82
N ASP A 205 -11.31 0.59 -23.53
CA ASP A 205 -9.99 0.03 -23.24
C ASP A 205 -8.89 1.00 -23.67
N TYR A 206 -7.89 1.16 -22.82
CA TYR A 206 -6.68 1.92 -23.07
C TYR A 206 -5.45 1.06 -22.79
N LYS A 207 -4.39 1.30 -23.55
CA LYS A 207 -3.04 0.83 -23.24
C LYS A 207 -2.27 1.93 -22.56
N VAL A 208 -1.67 1.62 -21.42
CA VAL A 208 -0.71 2.47 -20.72
C VAL A 208 0.68 1.94 -21.02
N THR A 209 1.52 2.74 -21.67
CA THR A 209 2.95 2.46 -21.77
C THR A 209 3.70 3.34 -20.78
N TYR A 210 4.65 2.76 -20.05
CA TYR A 210 5.40 3.46 -19.01
C TYR A 210 6.78 2.83 -18.85
N ASN A 211 7.71 3.58 -18.26
CA ASN A 211 9.00 3.06 -17.87
C ASN A 211 8.90 2.41 -16.49
N ASP A 212 9.34 1.15 -16.38
CA ASP A 212 9.40 0.45 -15.11
C ASP A 212 10.59 0.91 -14.23
N ALA A 213 10.79 0.24 -13.09
CA ALA A 213 11.89 0.49 -12.16
C ALA A 213 13.29 0.43 -12.79
N THR A 214 13.45 -0.30 -13.90
CA THR A 214 14.70 -0.46 -14.64
C THR A 214 14.82 0.48 -15.83
N ASN A 215 13.85 1.40 -15.99
CA ASN A 215 13.68 2.27 -17.13
C ASN A 215 13.45 1.50 -18.45
N THR A 216 12.89 0.28 -18.36
CA THR A 216 12.45 -0.50 -19.51
C THR A 216 11.00 -0.13 -19.82
N SER A 217 10.70 0.14 -21.09
CA SER A 217 9.33 0.39 -21.51
C SER A 217 8.51 -0.89 -21.39
N THR A 218 7.44 -0.83 -20.62
CA THR A 218 6.44 -1.88 -20.49
C THR A 218 5.06 -1.27 -20.70
N GLY A 219 4.01 -2.09 -20.67
CA GLY A 219 2.65 -1.57 -20.71
C GLY A 219 1.61 -2.52 -20.15
N LYS A 220 0.44 -1.96 -19.89
CA LYS A 220 -0.73 -2.72 -19.43
C LYS A 220 -2.02 -2.12 -19.97
N ASP A 221 -3.06 -2.94 -19.96
CA ASP A 221 -4.40 -2.52 -20.33
C ASP A 221 -5.13 -1.95 -19.10
N ILE A 222 -5.90 -0.90 -19.32
CA ILE A 222 -6.74 -0.23 -18.31
C ILE A 222 -8.09 0.11 -18.93
N SER A 223 -9.05 0.49 -18.09
CA SER A 223 -10.34 1.03 -18.54
C SER A 223 -10.43 2.53 -18.29
N VAL A 224 -10.99 3.27 -19.25
CA VAL A 224 -11.18 4.72 -19.17
C VAL A 224 -12.62 5.08 -19.48
N VAL A 225 -13.21 5.97 -18.68
CA VAL A 225 -14.55 6.53 -18.90
C VAL A 225 -14.45 8.05 -19.06
N PHE A 226 -15.10 8.58 -20.09
CA PHE A 226 -15.22 10.03 -20.31
C PHE A 226 -16.63 10.49 -19.95
N GLU A 227 -16.75 11.45 -19.03
CA GLU A 227 -18.01 12.09 -18.63
C GLU A 227 -17.88 13.62 -18.72
N GLY A 228 -18.18 14.16 -19.91
CA GLY A 228 -17.93 15.57 -20.20
C GLY A 228 -16.42 15.85 -20.19
N ASN A 229 -15.99 16.73 -19.29
CA ASN A 229 -14.57 17.04 -19.10
C ASN A 229 -13.91 16.15 -18.04
N GLU A 230 -14.66 15.39 -17.25
CA GLU A 230 -14.06 14.45 -16.30
C GLU A 230 -13.69 13.15 -17.00
N VAL A 231 -12.50 12.63 -16.67
CA VAL A 231 -11.98 11.38 -17.19
C VAL A 231 -11.59 10.50 -16.02
N PHE A 232 -12.14 9.29 -16.00
CA PHE A 232 -11.93 8.29 -14.96
C PHE A 232 -11.08 7.16 -15.51
N PHE A 233 -10.16 6.65 -14.70
CA PHE A 233 -9.21 5.61 -15.06
C PHE A 233 -9.25 4.50 -14.00
N CYS A 234 -9.34 3.25 -14.45
CA CYS A 234 -9.45 2.06 -13.59
C CYS A 234 -8.39 1.03 -13.95
N GLY A 235 -7.89 0.31 -12.96
CA GLY A 235 -7.03 -0.85 -13.19
C GLY A 235 -5.56 -0.52 -13.41
N LEU A 236 -5.06 0.61 -12.91
CA LEU A 236 -3.61 0.82 -12.84
C LEU A 236 -2.96 -0.23 -11.93
N ASP A 237 -3.46 -0.45 -10.72
CA ASP A 237 -2.94 -1.48 -9.81
C ASP A 237 -3.61 -2.84 -10.07
N ASP A 238 -2.81 -3.88 -10.35
CA ASP A 238 -3.32 -5.24 -10.60
C ASP A 238 -3.90 -5.91 -9.35
N THR A 239 -3.47 -5.48 -8.17
CA THR A 239 -4.04 -5.99 -6.92
C THR A 239 -5.41 -5.38 -6.66
N GLN A 240 -5.64 -4.16 -7.16
CA GLN A 240 -6.87 -3.39 -6.99
C GLN A 240 -7.47 -2.94 -8.34
N PRO A 241 -7.92 -3.90 -9.17
CA PRO A 241 -8.34 -3.60 -10.53
C PRO A 241 -9.58 -2.70 -10.60
N ASP A 242 -10.36 -2.62 -9.51
CA ASP A 242 -11.63 -1.89 -9.42
C ASP A 242 -11.50 -0.48 -8.83
N LEU A 243 -10.30 -0.07 -8.39
CA LEU A 243 -10.09 1.27 -7.86
C LEU A 243 -9.85 2.28 -8.98
N TRP A 244 -10.54 3.41 -8.86
CA TRP A 244 -10.57 4.46 -9.85
C TRP A 244 -9.80 5.69 -9.37
N PHE A 245 -9.23 6.42 -10.31
CA PHE A 245 -8.82 7.80 -10.13
C PHE A 245 -9.40 8.65 -11.27
N SER A 246 -9.39 9.97 -11.12
CA SER A 246 -9.92 10.87 -12.14
C SER A 246 -9.11 12.15 -12.31
N GLY A 247 -9.27 12.76 -13.48
CA GLY A 247 -8.78 14.09 -13.78
C GLY A 247 -9.80 14.90 -14.59
N THR A 248 -9.56 16.20 -14.71
CA THR A 248 -10.42 17.12 -15.48
C THR A 248 -9.68 17.65 -16.70
N ILE A 249 -10.30 17.54 -17.88
CA ILE A 249 -9.78 18.11 -19.12
C ILE A 249 -9.97 19.63 -19.09
N GLU A 250 -8.87 20.36 -19.23
CA GLU A 250 -8.80 21.80 -19.39
C GLU A 250 -7.94 22.12 -20.63
N GLY A 251 -8.61 22.36 -21.76
CA GLY A 251 -7.93 22.62 -23.03
C GLY A 251 -7.16 21.39 -23.53
N ASP A 252 -5.83 21.53 -23.62
CA ASP A 252 -4.89 20.50 -24.05
C ASP A 252 -4.25 19.74 -22.88
N ARG A 253 -4.88 19.78 -21.70
CA ARG A 253 -4.38 19.12 -20.48
C ARG A 253 -5.47 18.34 -19.77
N LEU A 254 -5.07 17.24 -19.13
CA LEU A 254 -5.81 16.56 -18.08
C LEU A 254 -5.19 16.94 -16.74
N MET A 255 -5.91 17.69 -15.92
CA MET A 255 -5.51 18.10 -14.58
C MET A 255 -5.74 16.98 -13.59
N LEU A 256 -4.71 16.61 -12.82
CA LEU A 256 -4.77 15.57 -11.79
C LEU A 256 -4.79 16.20 -10.39
N LYS A 257 -5.44 15.53 -9.43
CA LYS A 257 -5.39 15.90 -8.02
C LYS A 257 -4.22 15.16 -7.34
N LYS A 258 -3.38 15.89 -6.61
CA LYS A 258 -2.39 15.30 -5.69
C LYS A 258 -3.10 14.57 -4.55
N TRP A 259 -2.59 13.41 -4.15
CA TRP A 259 -3.15 12.61 -3.06
C TRP A 259 -4.65 12.34 -3.24
N GLN A 260 -5.08 12.00 -4.46
CA GLN A 260 -6.48 11.68 -4.71
C GLN A 260 -6.80 10.32 -4.10
N TYR A 261 -7.73 10.30 -3.13
CA TYR A 261 -8.21 9.07 -2.55
C TYR A 261 -8.88 8.19 -3.62
N MET A 262 -8.46 6.93 -3.70
CA MET A 262 -8.95 5.95 -4.69
C MET A 262 -9.91 4.93 -4.08
N GLY A 263 -9.91 4.77 -2.75
CA GLY A 263 -10.70 3.77 -2.03
C GLY A 263 -9.86 2.90 -1.12
N VAL A 264 -10.39 1.72 -0.75
CA VAL A 264 -9.74 0.76 0.15
C VAL A 264 -9.28 -0.45 -0.64
N ASP A 265 -8.00 -0.78 -0.55
CA ASP A 265 -7.46 -2.10 -0.87
C ASP A 265 -7.92 -3.08 0.21
N ARG A 266 -8.79 -4.03 -0.14
CA ARG A 266 -9.25 -5.10 0.77
C ARG A 266 -8.63 -6.47 0.48
N ASN A 267 -7.94 -6.59 -0.64
CA ASN A 267 -7.44 -7.86 -1.16
C ASN A 267 -5.92 -7.98 -1.05
N ASN A 268 -5.30 -7.09 -0.25
CA ASN A 268 -3.89 -7.11 0.02
C ASN A 268 -3.47 -8.48 0.58
N LYS A 269 -2.63 -9.20 -0.16
CA LYS A 269 -2.05 -10.48 0.25
C LYS A 269 -0.54 -10.44 0.39
N THR A 270 0.07 -9.28 0.17
CA THR A 270 1.53 -9.20 -0.04
C THR A 270 2.20 -8.15 0.84
N TYR A 271 1.51 -7.07 1.19
CA TYR A 271 2.09 -5.92 1.90
C TYR A 271 1.26 -5.59 3.14
N ALA A 272 1.77 -4.80 4.09
CA ALA A 272 1.07 -4.53 5.37
C ALA A 272 0.55 -5.81 6.06
N LEU A 273 1.30 -6.91 5.88
CA LEU A 273 0.93 -8.28 6.28
C LEU A 273 -0.42 -8.79 5.76
N GLY A 274 -1.07 -8.10 4.82
CA GLY A 274 -2.40 -8.43 4.30
C GLY A 274 -3.55 -7.64 4.94
N GLN A 275 -3.24 -6.59 5.70
CA GLN A 275 -4.24 -5.67 6.23
C GLN A 275 -4.84 -4.81 5.11
N PRO A 276 -6.14 -4.49 5.18
CA PRO A 276 -6.74 -3.53 4.27
C PRO A 276 -6.10 -2.15 4.41
N SER A 277 -6.03 -1.39 3.31
CA SER A 277 -5.37 -0.07 3.31
C SER A 277 -6.09 0.95 2.43
N HIS A 278 -6.11 2.21 2.86
CA HIS A 278 -6.55 3.35 2.08
C HIS A 278 -5.52 3.67 0.98
N MET A 279 -6.00 3.75 -0.26
CA MET A 279 -5.19 3.92 -1.46
C MET A 279 -5.31 5.35 -2.00
N TYR A 280 -4.19 5.90 -2.47
CA TYR A 280 -4.10 7.25 -3.00
C TYR A 280 -3.31 7.30 -4.30
N LEU A 281 -3.81 8.05 -5.28
CA LEU A 281 -3.00 8.47 -6.43
C LEU A 281 -2.15 9.67 -6.03
N TYR A 282 -0.86 9.59 -6.29
CA TYR A 282 0.10 10.65 -6.02
C TYR A 282 1.01 10.87 -7.24
N PRO A 283 0.66 11.84 -8.10
CA PRO A 283 1.52 12.30 -9.18
C PRO A 283 2.67 13.15 -8.63
N PHE A 284 3.90 12.85 -9.02
CA PHE A 284 5.10 13.62 -8.66
C PHE A 284 6.11 13.64 -9.81
N GLY A 285 7.12 14.50 -9.73
CA GLY A 285 8.24 14.50 -10.66
C GLY A 285 9.45 13.72 -10.10
N TRP A 286 10.23 13.06 -10.97
CA TRP A 286 11.43 12.34 -10.56
C TRP A 286 12.65 12.79 -11.36
N GLY A 287 13.64 13.36 -10.69
CA GLY A 287 14.84 13.89 -11.34
C GLY A 287 15.61 14.88 -10.49
N ASN A 288 16.39 15.74 -11.14
CA ASN A 288 17.07 16.82 -10.44
C ASN A 288 16.07 17.90 -10.01
N PHE A 289 16.15 18.34 -8.76
CA PHE A 289 15.38 19.46 -8.22
C PHE A 289 16.23 20.28 -7.27
N THR A 290 15.82 21.52 -6.99
CA THR A 290 16.45 22.37 -5.99
C THR A 290 15.62 22.35 -4.72
N ASP A 291 16.22 21.97 -3.58
CA ASP A 291 15.52 21.95 -2.29
C ASP A 291 15.28 23.37 -1.74
N GLU A 292 14.52 23.48 -0.64
CA GLU A 292 14.17 24.76 0.00
C GLU A 292 15.40 25.57 0.47
N THR A 293 16.55 24.90 0.60
CA THR A 293 17.82 25.52 1.00
C THR A 293 18.70 25.91 -0.19
N GLY A 294 18.22 25.71 -1.43
CA GLY A 294 18.93 26.06 -2.65
C GLY A 294 19.92 24.99 -3.14
N ASN A 295 19.93 23.79 -2.56
CA ASN A 295 20.83 22.72 -2.98
C ASN A 295 20.21 21.88 -4.10
N GLU A 296 21.00 21.54 -5.11
CA GLU A 296 20.61 20.53 -6.10
C GLU A 296 20.54 19.14 -5.44
N LYS A 297 19.44 18.44 -5.68
CA LYS A 297 19.15 17.08 -5.26
C LYS A 297 18.67 16.29 -6.46
N TYR A 298 18.81 14.96 -6.39
CA TYR A 298 18.19 14.05 -7.34
C TYR A 298 17.21 13.15 -6.58
N GLY A 299 15.96 13.11 -7.02
CA GLY A 299 14.92 12.29 -6.40
C GLY A 299 13.52 12.77 -6.76
N LEU A 300 12.58 12.41 -5.88
CA LEU A 300 11.21 12.88 -5.96
C LEU A 300 11.13 14.38 -5.70
N TYR A 301 10.37 15.10 -6.52
CA TYR A 301 9.96 16.48 -6.28
C TYR A 301 8.46 16.66 -6.51
N GLU A 302 7.89 17.58 -5.75
CA GLU A 302 6.48 17.93 -5.83
C GLU A 302 6.20 18.75 -7.10
N VAL A 303 5.11 18.41 -7.79
CA VAL A 303 4.60 19.19 -8.92
C VAL A 303 3.32 19.87 -8.47
N GLU A 304 3.29 21.21 -8.52
CA GLU A 304 2.19 21.95 -7.92
C GLU A 304 0.85 21.76 -8.63
N SER A 305 0.89 21.63 -9.96
CA SER A 305 -0.30 21.39 -10.79
C SER A 305 -0.05 20.21 -11.73
N PRO A 306 -0.09 18.97 -11.22
CA PRO A 306 0.23 17.80 -12.02
C PRO A 306 -0.80 17.65 -13.14
N SER A 307 -0.32 17.56 -14.37
CA SER A 307 -1.16 17.38 -15.55
C SER A 307 -0.54 16.44 -16.56
N LEU A 308 -1.39 15.78 -17.34
CA LEU A 308 -1.00 15.07 -18.55
C LEU A 308 -1.37 15.95 -19.76
N ALA A 309 -0.50 16.01 -20.76
CA ALA A 309 -0.89 16.57 -22.06
C ALA A 309 -2.02 15.72 -22.64
N TYR A 310 -3.05 16.36 -23.18
CA TYR A 310 -4.22 15.74 -23.78
C TYR A 310 -4.33 16.10 -25.27
N ASP A 311 -4.35 15.08 -26.12
CA ASP A 311 -4.64 15.25 -27.55
C ASP A 311 -6.10 14.85 -27.82
N ALA A 312 -6.94 15.84 -28.12
CA ALA A 312 -8.36 15.62 -28.39
C ALA A 312 -8.65 14.82 -29.67
N ALA A 313 -7.77 14.88 -30.68
CA ALA A 313 -7.97 14.18 -31.94
C ALA A 313 -7.73 12.67 -31.79
N THR A 314 -6.72 12.31 -30.99
CA THR A 314 -6.36 10.90 -30.73
C THR A 314 -6.89 10.37 -29.40
N LYS A 315 -7.45 11.24 -28.56
CA LYS A 315 -7.85 10.98 -27.16
C LYS A 315 -6.72 10.36 -26.35
N THR A 316 -5.50 10.84 -26.52
CA THR A 316 -4.34 10.31 -25.79
C THR A 316 -3.96 11.23 -24.63
N PHE A 317 -3.34 10.64 -23.61
CA PHE A 317 -2.75 11.38 -22.49
C PHE A 317 -1.27 11.03 -22.35
N SER A 318 -0.41 12.00 -22.07
CA SER A 318 1.03 11.74 -21.89
C SER A 318 1.74 12.76 -21.04
N THR A 319 2.89 12.40 -20.49
CA THR A 319 3.79 13.32 -19.77
C THR A 319 5.23 12.84 -19.89
N ASP A 320 6.17 13.78 -19.97
CA ASP A 320 7.61 13.52 -19.91
C ASP A 320 8.22 13.84 -18.54
N GLU A 321 7.40 14.36 -17.62
CA GLU A 321 7.78 14.87 -16.30
C GLU A 321 7.31 13.95 -15.18
N LEU A 322 6.03 13.56 -15.21
CA LEU A 322 5.40 12.93 -14.06
C LEU A 322 5.68 11.43 -13.99
N THR A 323 5.81 10.96 -12.76
CA THR A 323 5.56 9.60 -12.33
C THR A 323 4.22 9.58 -11.62
N LEU A 324 3.32 8.70 -12.04
CA LEU A 324 2.07 8.45 -11.32
C LEU A 324 2.31 7.33 -10.32
N ALA A 325 2.20 7.61 -9.02
CA ALA A 325 2.24 6.57 -8.01
C ALA A 325 0.88 6.27 -7.43
N ILE A 326 0.68 5.00 -7.08
CA ILE A 326 -0.38 4.54 -6.22
C ILE A 326 0.26 4.21 -4.88
N ASN A 327 -0.25 4.80 -3.81
CA ASN A 327 0.33 4.69 -2.47
C ASN A 327 -0.68 4.22 -1.43
N ARG A 328 -0.18 3.59 -0.37
CA ARG A 328 -0.94 3.26 0.84
C ARG A 328 -0.71 4.34 1.86
N GLY A 329 -1.79 5.02 2.29
CA GLY A 329 -1.66 6.22 3.13
C GLY A 329 -0.84 7.32 2.45
N HIS A 330 -0.38 8.29 3.25
CA HIS A 330 0.40 9.44 2.78
C HIS A 330 1.90 9.30 3.04
N HIS A 331 2.31 8.36 3.91
CA HIS A 331 3.67 8.30 4.44
C HIS A 331 4.51 7.12 3.92
N TYR A 332 3.97 6.32 3.00
CA TYR A 332 4.66 5.13 2.49
C TYR A 332 5.42 5.39 1.16
N TYR A 333 6.46 4.60 0.89
CA TYR A 333 7.14 4.60 -0.41
C TYR A 333 6.16 4.15 -1.51
N PRO A 334 6.18 4.78 -2.71
CA PRO A 334 5.18 4.51 -3.74
C PRO A 334 5.07 3.02 -4.02
N PHE A 335 3.87 2.47 -3.79
CA PHE A 335 3.62 1.03 -3.87
C PHE A 335 3.74 0.52 -5.31
N VAL A 336 3.10 1.24 -6.22
CA VAL A 336 3.26 1.03 -7.66
C VAL A 336 3.47 2.39 -8.30
N TYR A 337 4.31 2.46 -9.32
CA TYR A 337 4.56 3.70 -10.03
C TYR A 337 4.71 3.50 -11.54
N TYR A 338 4.23 4.49 -12.28
CA TYR A 338 4.24 4.54 -13.73
C TYR A 338 5.00 5.80 -14.12
N THR A 339 6.27 5.64 -14.50
CA THR A 339 7.12 6.76 -14.88
C THR A 339 6.86 7.16 -16.33
N LYS A 340 6.56 8.44 -16.55
CA LYS A 340 6.26 9.04 -17.86
C LYS A 340 5.18 8.26 -18.63
N PRO A 341 4.01 8.02 -18.00
CA PRO A 341 3.00 7.18 -18.61
C PRO A 341 2.39 7.86 -19.83
N LYS A 342 2.09 7.04 -20.83
CA LYS A 342 1.32 7.41 -22.00
C LYS A 342 0.12 6.49 -22.13
N PHE A 343 -1.06 7.09 -22.23
CA PHE A 343 -2.36 6.43 -22.30
C PHE A 343 -2.90 6.57 -23.71
N VAL A 344 -3.18 5.45 -24.37
CA VAL A 344 -3.66 5.41 -25.77
C VAL A 344 -4.89 4.51 -25.85
N PRO A 345 -5.99 4.93 -26.52
CA PRO A 345 -7.13 4.05 -26.74
C PRO A 345 -6.71 2.75 -27.43
N ALA A 346 -7.18 1.59 -26.97
CA ALA A 346 -6.86 0.31 -27.59
C ALA A 346 -7.35 0.23 -29.04
N SER A 347 -8.47 0.88 -29.36
CA SER A 347 -8.99 1.01 -30.74
C SER A 347 -8.22 2.00 -31.62
N ALA A 348 -7.36 2.84 -31.03
CA ALA A 348 -6.40 3.65 -31.78
C ALA A 348 -5.19 2.81 -32.25
N ALA A 349 -5.15 1.52 -31.90
CA ALA A 349 -4.26 0.52 -32.50
C ALA A 349 -4.69 0.13 -33.94
N GLY A 350 -4.80 1.14 -34.80
CA GLY A 350 -4.45 1.02 -36.22
C GLY A 350 -2.94 1.25 -36.44
N VAL A 351 -2.13 1.09 -35.39
CA VAL A 351 -0.67 0.97 -35.48
C VAL A 351 -0.34 -0.41 -34.93
N GLU A 352 0.04 -1.26 -35.86
CA GLU A 352 0.44 -2.65 -35.67
C GLU A 352 1.35 -2.81 -34.45
N SER A 353 1.10 -3.88 -33.71
CA SER A 353 2.12 -4.60 -32.96
C SER A 353 3.44 -4.58 -33.73
N LEU A 354 4.48 -3.98 -33.13
CA LEU A 354 5.86 -4.17 -33.58
C LEU A 354 6.33 -5.58 -33.18
N GLU A 355 5.70 -6.59 -33.74
CA GLU A 355 6.39 -7.82 -34.11
C GLU A 355 6.44 -7.78 -35.63
N ALA A 356 7.55 -7.29 -36.17
CA ALA A 356 7.81 -7.42 -37.60
C ALA A 356 7.86 -8.93 -37.89
N GLU A 357 6.82 -9.46 -38.54
CA GLU A 357 6.90 -10.76 -39.20
C GLU A 357 8.08 -10.70 -40.18
N GLU A 358 9.20 -11.33 -39.82
CA GLU A 358 10.38 -11.46 -40.68
C GLU A 358 10.06 -12.46 -41.80
N GLU A 359 9.49 -11.99 -42.90
CA GLU A 359 9.60 -12.63 -44.20
C GLU A 359 10.29 -11.68 -45.18
N GLY A 360 11.62 -11.74 -45.18
CA GLY A 360 12.51 -10.99 -46.06
C GLY A 360 13.75 -11.81 -46.41
N VAL A 361 14.37 -11.54 -47.56
CA VAL A 361 15.60 -12.23 -47.98
C VAL A 361 16.74 -11.85 -47.03
N ASP A 362 17.14 -12.78 -46.17
CA ASP A 362 18.31 -12.62 -45.32
C ASP A 362 19.60 -12.64 -46.15
N THR A 363 20.42 -11.61 -46.00
CA THR A 363 21.80 -11.62 -46.49
C THR A 363 22.77 -11.39 -45.35
N TYR A 364 23.75 -12.28 -45.22
CA TYR A 364 24.79 -12.18 -44.21
C TYR A 364 26.08 -11.68 -44.84
N THR A 365 26.76 -10.76 -44.14
CA THR A 365 28.03 -10.19 -44.59
C THR A 365 29.04 -10.28 -43.44
N ASP A 366 30.28 -10.63 -43.73
CA ASP A 366 31.35 -10.50 -42.74
C ASP A 366 31.74 -9.03 -42.53
N LEU A 367 32.58 -8.75 -41.53
CA LEU A 367 33.01 -7.38 -41.22
C LEU A 367 33.87 -6.73 -42.33
N ALA A 368 34.29 -7.50 -43.33
CA ALA A 368 35.00 -7.00 -44.51
C ALA A 368 34.06 -6.75 -45.71
N GLY A 369 32.74 -6.90 -45.54
CA GLY A 369 31.76 -6.62 -46.59
C GLY A 369 31.53 -7.77 -47.57
N ARG A 370 32.07 -8.98 -47.31
CA ARG A 370 31.87 -10.15 -48.18
C ARG A 370 30.61 -10.92 -47.79
N ARG A 371 29.79 -11.27 -48.78
CA ARG A 371 28.55 -12.05 -48.57
C ARG A 371 28.88 -13.49 -48.16
N VAL A 372 28.15 -13.99 -47.16
CA VAL A 372 28.27 -15.33 -46.59
C VAL A 372 26.89 -15.97 -46.61
N GLU A 373 26.74 -17.16 -47.19
CA GLU A 373 25.41 -17.78 -47.32
C GLU A 373 24.93 -18.44 -46.03
N ARG A 374 25.84 -19.02 -45.23
CA ARG A 374 25.50 -19.80 -44.03
C ARG A 374 26.53 -19.58 -42.91
N PRO A 375 26.42 -18.50 -42.13
CA PRO A 375 27.35 -18.23 -41.04
C PRO A 375 27.18 -19.25 -39.92
N THR A 376 28.27 -19.91 -39.51
CA THR A 376 28.26 -20.95 -38.45
C THR A 376 29.15 -20.60 -37.25
N LYS A 377 30.06 -19.63 -37.39
CA LYS A 377 30.93 -19.16 -36.30
C LYS A 377 31.47 -17.76 -36.58
N GLY A 378 31.37 -16.84 -35.63
CA GLY A 378 31.93 -15.48 -35.72
C GLY A 378 30.87 -14.38 -35.78
N VAL A 379 31.31 -13.15 -36.03
CA VAL A 379 30.45 -11.96 -36.07
C VAL A 379 30.10 -11.61 -37.51
N TYR A 380 28.81 -11.44 -37.79
CA TYR A 380 28.26 -11.12 -39.10
C TYR A 380 27.25 -9.97 -38.99
N VAL A 381 26.98 -9.31 -40.11
CA VAL A 381 25.86 -8.37 -40.23
C VAL A 381 24.79 -9.06 -41.07
N ARG A 382 23.62 -9.30 -40.47
CA ARG A 382 22.42 -9.78 -41.16
C ARG A 382 21.66 -8.57 -41.67
N THR A 383 21.38 -8.53 -42.95
CA THR A 383 20.55 -7.50 -43.58
C THR A 383 19.23 -8.15 -44.01
N VAL A 384 18.12 -7.65 -43.46
CA VAL A 384 16.77 -8.09 -43.76
C VAL A 384 16.07 -6.99 -44.53
N LYS A 385 15.49 -7.33 -45.68
CA LYS A 385 14.59 -6.42 -46.41
C LYS A 385 13.15 -6.83 -46.12
N THR A 386 12.42 -5.97 -45.42
CA THR A 386 11.01 -6.20 -45.04
C THR A 386 10.09 -6.03 -46.25
N LYS A 387 8.85 -6.56 -46.17
CA LYS A 387 7.85 -6.49 -47.25
C LYS A 387 7.49 -5.04 -47.65
N ASP A 388 7.62 -4.09 -46.73
CA ASP A 388 7.44 -2.64 -46.98
C ASP A 388 8.65 -1.97 -47.65
N GLY A 389 9.68 -2.74 -48.02
CA GLY A 389 10.86 -2.27 -48.75
C GLY A 389 11.94 -1.63 -47.88
N LYS A 390 11.73 -1.52 -46.57
CA LYS A 390 12.75 -1.05 -45.62
C LYS A 390 13.85 -2.11 -45.44
N VAL A 391 15.04 -1.63 -45.12
CA VAL A 391 16.22 -2.46 -44.88
C VAL A 391 16.62 -2.32 -43.42
N LYS A 392 16.68 -3.44 -42.70
CA LYS A 392 17.16 -3.53 -41.33
C LYS A 392 18.50 -4.28 -41.31
N THR A 393 19.45 -3.82 -40.51
CA THR A 393 20.75 -4.48 -40.33
C THR A 393 21.00 -4.79 -38.86
N ASP A 394 21.22 -6.06 -38.54
CA ASP A 394 21.49 -6.55 -37.19
C ASP A 394 22.87 -7.20 -37.12
N LYS A 395 23.60 -6.98 -36.02
CA LYS A 395 24.84 -7.71 -35.73
C LYS A 395 24.49 -9.08 -35.17
N MET A 396 24.95 -10.15 -35.82
CA MET A 396 24.80 -11.53 -35.36
C MET A 396 26.13 -12.08 -34.87
N VAL A 397 26.13 -12.67 -33.67
CA VAL A 397 27.27 -13.38 -33.12
C VAL A 397 26.93 -14.86 -33.10
N MET A 398 27.54 -15.63 -34.01
CA MET A 398 27.36 -17.07 -34.08
C MET A 398 28.40 -17.75 -33.19
N ALA A 399 27.96 -18.22 -32.03
CA ALA A 399 28.74 -19.13 -31.18
C ALA A 399 28.40 -20.59 -31.57
N ARG A 400 29.36 -21.49 -31.41
CA ARG A 400 29.17 -22.91 -31.71
C ARG A 400 28.10 -23.54 -30.85
#